data_AF-A0A561V4U6-F1
#
_entry.id   AF-A0A561V4U6-F1
#
_cell.length_a   1.000
_cell.length_b   1.000
_cell.length_c   1.000
_cell.angle_alpha   90.00
_cell.angle_beta   90.00
_cell.angle_gamma   90.00
#
_symmetry.space_group_name_H-M   'P 1'
#
loop_
_entity.id
_entity.type
_entity.pdbx_description
1 polymer ?
#
loop_
_entity_poly.entity_id
_entity_poly.type
_entity_poly.pdbx_seq_one_letter_code
_entity_poly.pdbx_strand_id
1 'polypeptide(L)'
;MFGLLSVAGPTVGRMVLTPRLSPPTDPPHTPQPAYLAQPSHPAAVEANEAIRALVDARAGQDWSSVESAAYEVLLIEWASATQNAATGNIIEAA
;
A
#
# COMPACT_ATOMS: atom_id res chain seq x y z
N MET A 1 10.45 -0.88 64.13
CA MET A 1 11.81 -0.68 63.62
C MET A 1 11.79 -1.07 62.14
N PHE A 2 12.12 -0.13 61.24
CA PHE A 2 12.34 -0.25 59.78
C PHE A 2 11.15 -0.72 58.92
N GLY A 3 10.76 -0.11 57.79
CA GLY A 3 11.30 0.98 56.97
C GLY A 3 10.77 0.80 55.54
N LEU A 4 10.23 1.87 54.94
CA LEU A 4 9.77 1.97 53.53
C LEU A 4 10.94 2.22 52.57
N LEU A 5 10.90 1.65 51.34
CA LEU A 5 11.21 2.25 50.01
C LEU A 5 11.83 1.27 48.99
N SER A 6 11.24 1.28 47.77
CA SER A 6 11.82 1.11 46.40
C SER A 6 12.67 -0.14 46.06
N VAL A 7 12.76 -0.66 44.83
CA VAL A 7 12.80 -0.04 43.50
C VAL A 7 12.51 -1.08 42.39
N ALA A 8 12.27 -0.56 41.19
CA ALA A 8 11.85 -1.20 39.94
C ALA A 8 12.66 -2.40 39.39
N GLY A 9 11.94 -3.23 38.61
CA GLY A 9 12.46 -3.91 37.40
C GLY A 9 11.95 -5.34 37.17
N PRO A 10 11.16 -5.61 36.11
CA PRO A 10 11.16 -6.91 35.49
C PRO A 10 11.90 -6.88 34.15
N THR A 11 13.10 -7.47 34.15
CA THR A 11 13.81 -7.90 32.95
C THR A 11 13.09 -9.11 32.32
N VAL A 12 12.59 -8.90 31.11
CA VAL A 12 12.43 -9.84 29.98
C VAL A 12 11.94 -11.27 30.29
N GLY A 13 10.64 -11.48 30.14
CA GLY A 13 10.04 -12.77 29.79
C GLY A 13 9.67 -12.78 28.30
N ARG A 14 10.47 -13.48 27.49
CA ARG A 14 10.24 -13.81 26.07
C ARG A 14 8.78 -14.21 25.81
N MET A 15 7.99 -13.35 25.15
CA MET A 15 6.72 -13.76 24.55
C MET A 15 7.02 -14.69 23.38
N VAL A 16 6.98 -16.00 23.65
CA VAL A 16 6.88 -17.03 22.61
C VAL A 16 5.47 -16.92 22.02
N LEU A 17 5.35 -16.21 20.90
CA LEU A 17 4.16 -16.27 20.05
C LEU A 17 4.16 -17.64 19.38
N THR A 18 3.43 -18.59 19.94
CA THR A 18 3.09 -19.85 19.26
C THR A 18 2.45 -19.51 17.91
N PRO A 19 3.01 -19.95 16.76
CA PRO A 19 2.39 -19.73 15.46
C PRO A 19 1.07 -20.49 15.44
N ARG A 20 -0.05 -19.77 15.36
CA ARG A 20 -1.37 -20.37 15.20
C ARG A 20 -1.47 -20.90 13.77
N LEU A 21 -1.12 -22.17 13.56
CA LEU A 21 -1.38 -22.92 12.33
C LEU A 21 -2.88 -23.23 12.24
N SER A 22 -3.67 -22.22 11.90
CA SER A 22 -4.98 -22.43 11.27
C SER A 22 -4.75 -22.36 9.75
N PRO A 23 -5.11 -23.39 8.97
CA PRO A 23 -5.04 -23.26 7.52
C PRO A 23 -6.06 -22.20 7.10
N PRO A 24 -5.66 -21.15 6.36
CA PRO A 24 -6.63 -20.29 5.73
C PRO A 24 -7.33 -21.13 4.66
N THR A 25 -8.62 -21.36 4.82
CA THR A 25 -9.51 -21.67 3.70
C THR A 25 -9.67 -20.40 2.88
N ASP A 26 -8.56 -19.89 2.34
CA ASP A 26 -8.57 -18.86 1.32
C ASP A 26 -8.57 -19.59 -0.03
N PRO A 27 -9.47 -19.26 -0.97
CA PRO A 27 -9.31 -19.72 -2.34
C PRO A 27 -7.92 -19.28 -2.82
N PRO A 28 -7.28 -20.01 -3.76
CA PRO A 28 -5.96 -19.65 -4.21
C PRO A 28 -6.02 -18.23 -4.79
N HIS A 29 -5.55 -17.25 -4.02
CA HIS A 29 -5.01 -16.02 -4.56
C HIS A 29 -3.78 -16.44 -5.37
N THR A 30 -4.01 -16.92 -6.59
CA THR A 30 -3.02 -16.78 -7.64
C THR A 30 -2.55 -15.33 -7.56
N PRO A 31 -1.25 -15.06 -7.37
CA PRO A 31 -0.73 -13.73 -7.55
C PRO A 31 -1.08 -13.38 -8.99
N GLN A 32 -2.15 -12.61 -9.18
CA GLN A 32 -2.43 -12.04 -10.47
C GLN A 32 -1.16 -11.26 -10.79
N PRO A 33 -0.44 -11.56 -11.88
CA PRO A 33 0.70 -10.75 -12.23
C PRO A 33 0.17 -9.33 -12.34
N ALA A 34 0.74 -8.39 -11.58
CA ALA A 34 0.42 -6.95 -11.67
C ALA A 34 0.70 -6.36 -13.08
N TYR A 35 0.93 -7.24 -14.07
CA TYR A 35 1.17 -7.01 -15.47
C TYR A 35 -0.12 -6.92 -16.31
N LEU A 36 -1.29 -7.31 -15.78
CA LEU A 36 -2.51 -7.46 -16.61
C LEU A 36 -3.32 -6.17 -16.88
N ALA A 37 -2.79 -5.00 -16.57
CA ALA A 37 -3.27 -3.74 -17.15
C ALA A 37 -2.19 -2.67 -16.96
N GLN A 38 -1.08 -2.76 -17.68
CA GLN A 38 -0.32 -1.53 -17.88
C GLN A 38 -1.28 -0.53 -18.55
N PRO A 39 -1.50 0.65 -17.95
CA PRO A 39 -2.34 1.64 -18.59
C PRO A 39 -1.76 1.94 -19.97
N SER A 40 -2.51 1.63 -21.02
CA SER A 40 -2.12 1.93 -22.40
C SER A 40 -2.30 3.42 -22.71
N HIS A 41 -3.00 4.16 -21.85
CA HIS A 41 -3.19 5.59 -21.99
C HIS A 41 -1.97 6.36 -21.46
N PRO A 42 -1.35 7.25 -22.27
CA PRO A 42 -0.14 7.98 -21.90
C PRO A 42 -0.22 8.71 -20.55
N ALA A 43 -1.35 9.37 -20.27
CA ALA A 43 -1.53 10.08 -19.00
C ALA A 43 -1.57 9.15 -17.76
N ALA A 44 -2.04 7.91 -17.93
CA ALA A 44 -2.01 6.94 -16.84
C ALA A 44 -0.62 6.30 -16.68
N VAL A 45 0.20 6.24 -17.73
CA VAL A 45 1.62 5.88 -17.61
C VAL A 45 2.36 6.98 -16.84
N GLU A 46 2.16 8.23 -17.22
CA GLU A 46 2.80 9.40 -16.57
C GLU A 46 2.42 9.50 -15.09
N ALA A 47 1.14 9.39 -14.76
CA ALA A 47 0.68 9.39 -13.37
C ALA A 47 1.30 8.23 -12.57
N ASN A 48 1.42 7.02 -13.16
CA ASN A 48 2.07 5.90 -12.49
C ASN A 48 3.56 6.11 -12.23
N GLU A 49 4.28 6.73 -13.16
CA GLU A 49 5.70 7.07 -12.96
C GLU A 49 5.87 8.13 -11.88
N ALA A 50 5.01 9.16 -11.87
CA ALA A 50 5.01 10.18 -10.81
C ALA A 50 4.71 9.58 -9.42
N ILE A 51 3.75 8.64 -9.34
CA ILE A 51 3.44 7.89 -8.13
C ILE A 51 4.68 7.11 -7.65
N ARG A 52 5.35 6.39 -8.56
CA ARG A 52 6.56 5.62 -8.22
C ARG A 52 7.67 6.53 -7.71
N ALA A 53 7.93 7.65 -8.37
CA ALA A 53 8.95 8.61 -7.98
C ALA A 53 8.66 9.21 -6.60
N LEU A 54 7.40 9.56 -6.31
CA LEU A 54 7.00 10.12 -5.02
C LEU A 54 7.18 9.10 -3.89
N VAL A 55 6.77 7.85 -4.10
CA VAL A 55 6.90 6.77 -3.12
C VAL A 55 8.37 6.42 -2.86
N ASP A 56 9.19 6.35 -3.91
CA ASP A 56 10.62 6.07 -3.80
C ASP A 56 11.36 7.17 -3.03
N ALA A 57 11.06 8.45 -3.33
CA ALA A 57 11.61 9.59 -2.62
C ALA A 57 11.27 9.59 -1.11
N ARG A 58 10.20 8.90 -0.70
CA ARG A 58 9.76 8.75 0.69
C ARG A 58 10.02 7.36 1.29
N ALA A 59 10.81 6.52 0.62
CA ALA A 59 11.14 5.21 1.14
C ALA A 59 11.82 5.30 2.52
N GLY A 60 11.15 4.76 3.54
CA GLY A 60 11.66 4.75 4.92
C GLY A 60 11.49 6.07 5.68
N GLN A 61 10.68 7.00 5.17
CA GLN A 61 10.35 8.26 5.83
C GLN A 61 8.85 8.38 6.08
N ASP A 62 8.48 9.14 7.11
CA ASP A 62 7.09 9.52 7.33
C ASP A 62 6.63 10.54 6.28
N TRP A 63 5.35 10.44 5.93
CA TRP A 63 4.72 11.27 4.92
C TRP A 63 4.17 12.55 5.52
N SER A 64 4.45 13.69 4.90
CA SER A 64 3.79 14.94 5.29
C SER A 64 2.38 15.02 4.71
N SER A 65 1.51 15.83 5.33
CA SER A 65 0.14 16.06 4.85
C SER A 65 0.09 16.54 3.38
N VAL A 66 1.07 17.37 2.98
CA VAL A 66 1.18 17.88 1.61
C VAL A 66 1.47 16.76 0.61
N GLU A 67 2.30 15.80 0.99
CA GLU A 67 2.71 14.70 0.10
C GLU A 67 1.65 13.62 0.01
N SER A 68 0.96 13.35 1.11
CA SER A 68 -0.24 12.52 1.09
C SER A 68 -1.28 13.14 0.17
N ALA A 69 -1.52 14.46 0.23
CA ALA A 69 -2.43 15.13 -0.69
C ALA A 69 -1.99 15.04 -2.15
N ALA A 70 -0.68 15.17 -2.43
CA ALA A 70 -0.14 15.00 -3.78
C ALA A 70 -0.34 13.56 -4.31
N TYR A 71 -0.13 12.56 -3.45
CA TYR A 71 -0.36 11.15 -3.81
C TYR A 71 -1.83 10.86 -4.14
N GLU A 72 -2.76 11.39 -3.34
CA GLU A 72 -4.20 11.27 -3.61
C GLU A 72 -4.58 11.89 -4.96
N VAL A 73 -4.04 13.07 -5.30
CA VAL A 73 -4.26 13.68 -6.62
C VAL A 73 -3.76 12.77 -7.74
N LEU A 74 -2.53 12.25 -7.62
CA LEU A 74 -1.96 11.34 -8.61
C LEU A 74 -2.78 10.04 -8.77
N LEU A 75 -3.34 9.50 -7.68
CA LEU A 75 -4.23 8.34 -7.72
C LEU A 75 -5.53 8.64 -8.47
N ILE A 76 -6.13 9.82 -8.26
CA ILE A 76 -7.34 10.25 -8.96
C ILE A 76 -7.05 10.44 -10.45
N GLU A 77 -5.94 11.10 -10.79
CA GLU A 77 -5.52 11.31 -12.18
C GLU A 77 -5.31 9.97 -12.89
N TRP A 78 -4.59 9.04 -12.26
CA TRP A 78 -4.40 7.70 -12.78
C TRP A 78 -5.72 6.95 -12.99
N ALA A 79 -6.61 6.99 -11.99
CA ALA A 79 -7.92 6.35 -12.07
C ALA A 79 -8.76 6.93 -13.22
N SER A 80 -8.77 8.25 -13.39
CA SER A 80 -9.49 8.93 -14.46
C SER A 80 -8.97 8.54 -15.86
N ALA A 81 -7.65 8.51 -16.04
CA ALA A 81 -7.01 8.16 -17.30
C ALA A 81 -7.20 6.68 -17.66
N THR A 82 -7.26 5.81 -16.64
CA THR A 82 -7.51 4.37 -16.84
C THR A 82 -8.98 4.08 -17.16
N GLN A 83 -9.93 4.80 -16.54
CA GLN A 83 -11.36 4.68 -16.83
C GLN A 83 -11.72 5.14 -18.26
N ASN A 84 -11.09 6.23 -18.73
CA ASN A 84 -11.27 6.69 -20.11
C ASN A 84 -10.72 5.69 -21.13
N ALA A 85 -9.60 5.04 -20.82
CA ALA A 85 -9.03 3.98 -21.67
C ALA A 85 -9.95 2.75 -21.77
N ALA A 86 -10.59 2.36 -20.67
CA ALA A 86 -11.52 1.23 -20.65
C ALA A 86 -12.84 1.53 -21.37
N THR A 87 -13.36 2.76 -21.26
CA THR A 87 -14.65 3.17 -21.85
C THR A 87 -14.55 3.40 -23.36
N GLY A 88 -13.43 3.94 -23.84
CA GLY A 88 -13.20 4.18 -25.28
C GLY A 88 -13.14 2.89 -26.12
N ASN A 89 -12.83 1.75 -25.51
CA ASN A 89 -12.72 0.46 -26.21
C ASN A 89 -14.04 -0.33 -26.30
N ILE A 90 -15.13 0.18 -25.68
CA ILE A 90 -16.44 -0.50 -25.65
C ILE A 90 -17.37 0.02 -26.76
N ILE A 91 -17.07 1.18 -27.37
CA ILE A 91 -17.91 1.84 -28.38
C ILE A 91 -17.39 1.57 -29.81
N GLU A 92 -17.09 0.32 -30.17
CA GLU A 92 -16.71 -0.06 -31.57
C GLU A 92 -17.25 -1.46 -31.96
N ALA A 93 -18.16 -2.05 -31.18
CA ALA A 93 -18.58 -3.46 -31.35
C ALA A 93 -20.10 -3.70 -31.39
N ALA A 94 -20.91 -2.73 -31.85
CA ALA A 94 -22.37 -2.89 -31.98
C ALA A 94 -22.87 -2.58 -33.40
#